data_AF-A0A933P5S3-F1
#
_entry.id   AF-A0A933P5S3-F1
#
_cell.length_a   1.000
_cell.length_b   1.000
_cell.length_c   1.000
_cell.angle_alpha   90.00
_cell.angle_beta   90.00
_cell.angle_gamma   90.00
#
_symmetry.space_group_name_H-M   'P 1'
#
loop_
_entity.id
_entity.type
_entity.pdbx_description
1 polymer ?
#
loop_
_entity_poly.entity_id
_entity_poly.type
_entity_poly.pdbx_seq_one_letter_code
_entity_poly.pdbx_strand_id
1 'polypeptide(L)'
;MRRGTLLCMGLVALLAAACGDPDAVGPGDSVDPLPSTAVLVTLDTSPATTTTLPSVTPLLDDVVFPMEDGGWEGDPLVECGGIIVPLSAFSALPLLANANRPDLYPAIEESATLMGDPALATQEWRVLRSDAESVLLVAFDANHQSELELHLSGGEWTFAGGGSLGTPCTLYTAMPAGLGEVPWSLDPAFAAAAEDTEVHLLVHESACASGQPMGDRLIGPRVMETATEVRITFGVVPLDGDQTCQGNPDEPVVVLLSSPLGERSVLEGRTVGSVLDWLPFEVGPENVTLHVSNQSFEDPAVHITISIDGNVVVDQSFDVGSQHGWIPFELELAPGPHEVVATSDTGVTSTFTLDVLETGHKYAVIDYWYYPPDPKYPGASQTPRSFTFSQSDEPIYFA
;
A
#
# COMPACT_ATOMS: atom_id res chain seq x y z
N MET A 1 44.98 19.22 39.56
CA MET A 1 43.96 19.99 40.30
C MET A 1 42.69 20.01 39.48
N ARG A 2 41.59 19.52 40.08
CA ARG A 2 40.29 19.30 39.46
C ARG A 2 39.59 20.62 39.13
N ARG A 3 38.97 20.72 37.95
CA ARG A 3 37.75 21.51 37.72
C ARG A 3 36.81 20.67 36.86
N GLY A 4 35.69 20.31 37.46
CA GLY A 4 34.61 19.57 36.82
C GLY A 4 33.66 20.51 36.09
N THR A 5 33.08 20.01 35.03
CA THR A 5 31.95 20.63 34.33
C THR A 5 30.75 19.72 34.54
N LEU A 6 29.69 20.29 35.12
CA LEU A 6 28.39 19.65 35.32
C LEU A 6 27.74 19.35 33.97
N LEU A 7 27.20 18.13 33.83
CA LEU A 7 26.23 17.76 32.82
C LEU A 7 24.85 17.80 33.48
N CYS A 8 23.94 18.65 33.01
CA CYS A 8 22.53 18.63 33.41
C CYS A 8 21.82 17.51 32.62
N MET A 9 21.42 16.44 33.30
CA MET A 9 20.38 15.53 32.83
C MET A 9 19.01 16.12 33.20
N GLY A 10 18.23 16.48 32.20
CA GLY A 10 16.80 16.78 32.35
C GLY A 10 16.01 15.47 32.31
N LEU A 11 15.56 15.05 33.49
CA LEU A 11 14.60 13.98 33.72
C LEU A 11 13.19 14.59 33.56
N VAL A 12 12.44 14.21 32.52
CA VAL A 12 11.00 14.50 32.44
C VAL A 12 10.25 13.26 32.89
N ALA A 13 9.63 13.38 34.06
CA ALA A 13 8.70 12.41 34.61
C ALA A 13 7.33 12.58 33.93
N LEU A 14 6.82 11.53 33.28
CA LEU A 14 5.39 11.43 32.99
C LEU A 14 4.66 11.02 34.27
N LEU A 15 3.81 11.92 34.75
CA LEU A 15 2.85 11.68 35.83
C LEU A 15 1.62 10.98 35.24
N ALA A 16 1.38 9.76 35.72
CA ALA A 16 0.07 9.12 35.69
C ALA A 16 -0.75 9.60 36.89
N ALA A 17 -2.01 10.00 36.65
CA ALA A 17 -3.13 10.07 37.60
C ALA A 17 -4.34 10.69 36.86
N ALA A 18 -5.59 10.33 37.09
CA ALA A 18 -6.21 9.28 37.88
C ALA A 18 -7.71 9.26 37.53
N CYS A 19 -8.34 8.13 37.84
CA CYS A 19 -9.74 7.78 37.70
C CYS A 19 -10.73 8.83 38.26
N GLY A 20 -11.88 8.95 37.61
CA GLY A 20 -13.04 9.68 38.12
C GLY A 20 -13.76 8.88 39.21
N ASP A 21 -14.15 9.58 40.28
CA ASP A 21 -15.02 9.06 41.33
C ASP A 21 -16.50 9.10 40.88
N PRO A 22 -17.29 8.04 41.15
CA PRO A 22 -18.74 8.05 41.03
C PRO A 22 -19.34 8.38 42.41
N ASP A 23 -20.03 9.52 42.56
CA ASP A 23 -21.15 9.70 43.51
C ASP A 23 -21.61 11.16 43.55
N ALA A 24 -22.77 11.43 42.96
CA ALA A 24 -23.62 12.57 43.32
C ALA A 24 -25.07 12.30 42.91
N VAL A 25 -25.81 11.62 43.79
CA VAL A 25 -27.28 11.59 43.78
C VAL A 25 -27.78 12.84 44.50
N GLY A 26 -28.69 13.60 43.86
CA GLY A 26 -29.49 14.65 44.48
C GLY A 26 -30.72 14.99 43.63
N PRO A 27 -31.90 15.28 44.22
CA PRO A 27 -33.21 15.05 43.59
C PRO A 27 -33.89 16.31 43.03
N GLY A 28 -34.82 16.07 42.09
CA GLY A 28 -36.00 16.91 41.85
C GLY A 28 -35.88 17.93 40.72
N ASP A 29 -36.60 17.71 39.60
CA ASP A 29 -37.86 18.43 39.38
C ASP A 29 -38.63 17.89 38.16
N SER A 30 -39.93 17.80 38.35
CA SER A 30 -40.97 17.43 37.39
C SER A 30 -41.18 18.54 36.36
N VAL A 31 -41.18 18.18 35.07
CA VAL A 31 -41.72 19.04 33.99
C VAL A 31 -42.69 18.21 33.16
N ASP A 32 -43.95 18.64 33.15
CA ASP A 32 -45.03 18.10 32.30
C ASP A 32 -44.78 18.42 30.80
N PRO A 33 -45.28 17.60 29.87
CA PRO A 33 -45.00 17.72 28.45
C PRO A 33 -45.91 18.73 27.72
N LEU A 34 -45.34 19.41 26.73
CA LEU A 34 -46.06 20.19 25.72
C LEU A 34 -46.67 19.27 24.64
N PRO A 35 -47.78 19.66 23.99
CA PRO A 35 -48.45 18.83 23.00
C PRO A 35 -47.77 18.90 21.62
N SER A 36 -47.38 17.75 21.08
CA SER A 36 -47.00 17.61 19.67
C SER A 36 -48.25 17.37 18.81
N THR A 37 -48.54 18.29 17.91
CA THR A 37 -49.51 18.10 16.83
C THR A 37 -48.88 17.22 15.76
N ALA A 38 -49.30 15.95 15.68
CA ALA A 38 -48.89 15.03 14.62
C ALA A 38 -49.79 15.18 13.38
N VAL A 39 -49.15 15.27 12.21
CA VAL A 39 -49.78 15.16 10.90
C VAL A 39 -49.99 13.68 10.59
N LEU A 40 -51.21 13.34 10.17
CA LEU A 40 -51.62 11.98 9.79
C LEU A 40 -51.02 11.62 8.41
N VAL A 41 -50.11 10.65 8.37
CA VAL A 41 -49.75 9.92 7.15
C VAL A 41 -50.24 8.50 7.33
N THR A 42 -51.24 8.11 6.54
CA THR A 42 -51.73 6.73 6.49
C THR A 42 -50.74 5.87 5.72
N LEU A 43 -49.99 5.04 6.45
CA LEU A 43 -49.22 3.94 5.87
C LEU A 43 -50.02 2.64 5.99
N ASP A 44 -50.03 1.92 4.88
CA ASP A 44 -50.62 0.61 4.69
C ASP A 44 -50.07 -0.40 5.71
N THR A 45 -50.96 -1.00 6.49
CA THR A 45 -50.64 -1.98 7.54
C THR A 45 -50.87 -3.39 7.01
N SER A 46 -50.03 -3.80 6.06
CA SER A 46 -49.74 -5.22 5.87
C SER A 46 -48.66 -5.62 6.89
N PRO A 47 -48.86 -6.68 7.69
CA PRO A 47 -47.82 -7.12 8.62
C PRO A 47 -46.59 -7.55 7.81
N ALA A 48 -45.49 -6.83 8.00
CA ALA A 48 -44.18 -7.27 7.53
C ALA A 48 -43.88 -8.60 8.22
N THR A 49 -43.84 -9.68 7.44
CA THR A 49 -43.28 -10.95 7.87
C THR A 49 -41.85 -10.68 8.29
N THR A 50 -41.57 -10.71 9.60
CA THR A 50 -40.21 -10.71 10.11
C THR A 50 -39.58 -12.02 9.67
N THR A 51 -38.96 -12.01 8.49
CA THR A 51 -38.13 -13.10 8.02
C THR A 51 -36.95 -13.19 8.99
N THR A 52 -37.04 -14.13 9.93
CA THR A 52 -35.90 -14.54 10.73
C THR A 52 -34.90 -15.09 9.73
N LEU A 53 -33.82 -14.34 9.46
CA LEU A 53 -32.70 -14.87 8.69
C LEU A 53 -32.26 -16.16 9.39
N PRO A 54 -32.05 -17.27 8.67
CA PRO A 54 -31.53 -18.47 9.29
C PRO A 54 -30.23 -18.10 10.00
N SER A 55 -30.08 -18.55 11.24
CA SER A 55 -28.83 -18.45 11.98
C SER A 55 -27.83 -19.35 11.26
N VAL A 56 -27.15 -18.81 10.26
CA VAL A 56 -26.08 -19.48 9.55
C VAL A 56 -24.91 -19.48 10.52
N THR A 57 -24.54 -20.66 11.02
CA THR A 57 -23.28 -20.81 11.75
C THR A 57 -22.17 -20.39 10.79
N PRO A 58 -21.38 -19.36 11.10
CA PRO A 58 -20.36 -18.90 10.19
C PRO A 58 -19.31 -20.00 10.00
N LEU A 59 -18.92 -20.26 8.75
CA LEU A 59 -17.96 -21.29 8.39
C LEU A 59 -16.67 -20.64 7.89
N LEU A 60 -15.54 -21.23 8.28
CA LEU A 60 -14.23 -20.84 7.72
C LEU A 60 -14.08 -21.20 6.25
N ASP A 61 -14.96 -22.04 5.70
CA ASP A 61 -14.92 -22.45 4.30
C ASP A 61 -15.04 -21.27 3.33
N ASP A 62 -15.64 -20.16 3.78
CA ASP A 62 -15.82 -18.92 3.03
C ASP A 62 -14.57 -18.02 3.01
N VAL A 63 -13.51 -18.34 3.78
CA VAL A 63 -12.23 -17.65 3.64
C VAL A 63 -11.69 -17.91 2.23
N VAL A 64 -11.11 -16.91 1.57
CA VAL A 64 -10.50 -17.10 0.26
C VAL A 64 -8.99 -17.31 0.45
N PHE A 65 -8.43 -18.33 -0.19
CA PHE A 65 -6.98 -18.54 -0.25
C PHE A 65 -6.45 -18.15 -1.63
N PRO A 66 -5.15 -17.80 -1.74
CA PRO A 66 -4.54 -17.63 -3.05
C PRO A 66 -4.55 -18.96 -3.81
N MET A 67 -4.67 -18.88 -5.13
CA MET A 67 -4.52 -20.02 -6.03
C MET A 67 -3.07 -20.51 -6.04
N GLU A 68 -2.82 -21.73 -6.55
CA GLU A 68 -1.46 -22.31 -6.59
C GLU A 68 -0.46 -21.47 -7.40
N ASP A 69 -0.92 -20.67 -8.34
CA ASP A 69 -0.09 -19.75 -9.13
C ASP A 69 0.17 -18.39 -8.44
N GLY A 70 -0.30 -18.23 -7.20
CA GLY A 70 -0.21 -16.99 -6.44
C GLY A 70 -1.28 -15.95 -6.78
N GLY A 71 -2.16 -16.23 -7.75
CA GLY A 71 -3.29 -15.38 -8.09
C GLY A 71 -4.45 -15.50 -7.10
N TRP A 72 -5.51 -14.71 -7.32
CA TRP A 72 -6.74 -14.76 -6.53
C TRP A 72 -7.93 -15.09 -7.41
N GLU A 73 -8.86 -15.90 -6.90
CA GLU A 73 -10.13 -16.11 -7.59
C GLU A 73 -11.02 -14.87 -7.41
N GLY A 74 -11.33 -14.21 -8.53
CA GLY A 74 -12.20 -13.03 -8.54
C GLY A 74 -11.52 -11.80 -7.93
N ASP A 75 -12.28 -11.05 -7.13
CA ASP A 75 -11.84 -9.82 -6.46
C ASP A 75 -12.18 -9.92 -4.97
N PRO A 76 -11.36 -10.63 -4.17
CA PRO A 76 -11.68 -10.92 -2.78
C PRO A 76 -11.74 -9.63 -1.97
N LEU A 77 -12.62 -9.60 -0.96
CA LEU A 77 -12.54 -8.57 0.06
C LEU A 77 -11.28 -8.78 0.90
N VAL A 78 -10.52 -7.72 1.08
CA VAL A 78 -9.32 -7.68 1.89
C VAL A 78 -9.46 -6.64 2.99
N GLU A 79 -8.75 -6.88 4.08
CA GLU A 79 -8.71 -6.08 5.28
C GLU A 79 -7.30 -5.54 5.54
N CYS A 80 -7.23 -4.27 5.90
CA CYS A 80 -6.03 -3.57 6.32
C CYS A 80 -6.40 -2.58 7.43
N GLY A 81 -5.96 -2.84 8.67
CA GLY A 81 -6.23 -1.93 9.79
C GLY A 81 -7.73 -1.69 10.07
N GLY A 82 -8.59 -2.67 9.80
CA GLY A 82 -10.05 -2.55 9.91
C GLY A 82 -10.75 -1.99 8.67
N ILE A 83 -10.01 -1.49 7.68
CA ILE A 83 -10.57 -1.13 6.37
C ILE A 83 -10.84 -2.41 5.59
N ILE A 84 -12.10 -2.65 5.20
CA ILE A 84 -12.49 -3.77 4.34
C ILE A 84 -12.92 -3.24 2.96
N VAL A 85 -12.23 -3.66 1.91
CA VAL A 85 -12.47 -3.26 0.50
C VAL A 85 -12.14 -4.41 -0.45
N PRO A 86 -12.65 -4.41 -1.70
CA PRO A 86 -12.17 -5.35 -2.72
C PRO A 86 -10.67 -5.15 -2.99
N LEU A 87 -9.93 -6.22 -3.25
CA LEU A 87 -8.49 -6.18 -3.55
C LEU A 87 -8.18 -5.24 -4.71
N SER A 88 -9.03 -5.22 -5.74
CA SER A 88 -8.89 -4.32 -6.90
C SER A 88 -8.94 -2.83 -6.52
N ALA A 89 -9.50 -2.47 -5.37
CA ALA A 89 -9.54 -1.08 -4.91
C ALA A 89 -8.12 -0.51 -4.72
N PHE A 90 -7.14 -1.34 -4.35
CA PHE A 90 -5.75 -0.90 -4.18
C PHE A 90 -5.01 -0.67 -5.50
N SER A 91 -5.37 -1.44 -6.54
CA SER A 91 -4.77 -1.32 -7.88
C SER A 91 -5.17 -0.05 -8.63
N ALA A 92 -6.28 0.58 -8.23
CA ALA A 92 -6.86 1.73 -8.92
C ALA A 92 -7.07 2.91 -7.97
N LEU A 93 -6.09 3.20 -7.09
CA LEU A 93 -6.15 4.28 -6.11
C LEU A 93 -5.74 5.65 -6.71
N PRO A 94 -6.68 6.49 -7.21
CA PRO A 94 -6.31 7.78 -7.74
C PRO A 94 -5.79 8.69 -6.63
N LEU A 95 -4.74 9.46 -6.94
CA LEU A 95 -4.41 10.64 -6.14
C LEU A 95 -5.63 11.54 -6.02
N LEU A 96 -5.84 12.11 -4.83
CA LEU A 96 -6.91 13.06 -4.56
C LEU A 96 -6.87 14.25 -5.53
N ALA A 97 -5.66 14.70 -5.89
CA ALA A 97 -5.44 15.75 -6.89
C ALA A 97 -6.04 15.40 -8.27
N ASN A 98 -6.03 14.11 -8.63
CA ASN A 98 -6.55 13.60 -9.90
C ASN A 98 -8.03 13.18 -9.81
N ALA A 99 -8.57 13.01 -8.60
CA ALA A 99 -9.96 12.58 -8.38
C ALA A 99 -11.01 13.68 -8.60
N ASN A 100 -10.60 14.91 -8.95
CA ASN A 100 -11.48 16.07 -9.14
C ASN A 100 -12.38 16.35 -7.91
N ARG A 101 -11.78 16.26 -6.70
CA ARG A 101 -12.44 16.51 -5.41
C ARG A 101 -11.83 17.67 -4.63
N PRO A 102 -11.79 18.89 -5.21
CA PRO A 102 -11.22 20.05 -4.51
C PRO A 102 -12.01 20.45 -3.26
N ASP A 103 -13.26 19.98 -3.15
CA ASP A 103 -14.15 20.17 -2.00
C ASP A 103 -13.66 19.48 -0.72
N LEU A 104 -12.73 18.52 -0.81
CA LEU A 104 -12.22 17.78 0.34
C LEU A 104 -11.06 18.48 1.06
N TYR A 105 -10.27 19.33 0.37
CA TYR A 105 -9.07 19.95 0.96
C TYR A 105 -9.34 20.76 2.24
N PRO A 106 -10.39 21.60 2.33
CA PRO A 106 -10.68 22.33 3.57
C PRO A 106 -10.91 21.40 4.77
N ALA A 107 -11.60 20.27 4.55
CA ALA A 107 -11.86 19.29 5.60
C ALA A 107 -10.58 18.55 6.04
N ILE A 108 -9.66 18.29 5.11
CA ILE A 108 -8.35 17.69 5.41
C ILE A 108 -7.50 18.66 6.25
N GLU A 109 -7.46 19.94 5.88
CA GLU A 109 -6.74 20.97 6.66
C GLU A 109 -7.32 21.14 8.08
N GLU A 110 -8.65 21.11 8.20
CA GLU A 110 -9.32 21.14 9.50
C GLU A 110 -9.00 19.87 10.32
N SER A 111 -9.02 18.70 9.69
CA SER A 111 -8.67 17.42 10.33
C SER A 111 -7.24 17.42 10.85
N ALA A 112 -6.29 17.94 10.05
CA ALA A 112 -4.89 18.12 10.46
C ALA A 112 -4.77 19.01 11.71
N THR A 113 -5.56 20.09 11.76
CA THR A 113 -5.62 20.98 12.92
C THR A 113 -6.22 20.30 14.15
N LEU A 114 -7.32 19.56 13.97
CA LEU A 114 -8.02 18.84 15.03
C LEU A 114 -7.15 17.74 15.65
N MET A 115 -6.45 16.98 14.81
CA MET A 115 -5.55 15.90 15.23
C MET A 115 -4.19 16.42 15.74
N GLY A 116 -3.90 17.71 15.53
CA GLY A 116 -2.61 18.31 15.88
C GLY A 116 -1.45 17.75 15.05
N ASP A 117 -1.73 17.23 13.86
CA ASP A 117 -0.75 16.67 12.94
C ASP A 117 -0.77 17.43 11.60
N PRO A 118 0.12 18.42 11.43
CA PRO A 118 0.18 19.18 10.19
C PRO A 118 0.61 18.34 8.98
N ALA A 119 1.22 17.17 9.17
CA ALA A 119 1.61 16.30 8.06
C ALA A 119 0.39 15.78 7.30
N LEU A 120 -0.76 15.62 7.96
CA LEU A 120 -2.02 15.23 7.31
C LEU A 120 -2.43 16.21 6.20
N ALA A 121 -2.15 17.51 6.35
CA ALA A 121 -2.50 18.49 5.32
C ALA A 121 -1.62 18.42 4.07
N THR A 122 -0.44 17.80 4.17
CA THR A 122 0.56 17.74 3.09
C THR A 122 0.77 16.35 2.51
N GLN A 123 0.08 15.34 3.02
CA GLN A 123 0.17 13.97 2.53
C GLN A 123 -0.41 13.81 1.13
N GLU A 124 0.18 12.89 0.36
CA GLU A 124 -0.34 12.47 -0.94
C GLU A 124 -1.52 11.52 -0.75
N TRP A 125 -2.67 12.10 -0.43
CA TRP A 125 -3.91 11.35 -0.25
C TRP A 125 -4.36 10.69 -1.54
N ARG A 126 -4.82 9.44 -1.42
CA ARG A 126 -5.51 8.68 -2.46
C ARG A 126 -6.92 8.37 -2.01
N VAL A 127 -7.86 8.35 -2.96
CA VAL A 127 -9.27 8.05 -2.67
C VAL A 127 -9.48 6.54 -2.71
N LEU A 128 -9.64 5.91 -1.54
CA LEU A 128 -9.90 4.47 -1.45
C LEU A 128 -11.38 4.15 -1.64
N ARG A 129 -12.26 4.96 -1.06
CA ARG A 129 -13.71 4.85 -1.21
C ARG A 129 -14.33 6.24 -1.26
N SER A 130 -15.32 6.42 -2.13
CA SER A 130 -16.11 7.65 -2.16
C SER A 130 -17.55 7.32 -2.54
N ASP A 131 -18.48 7.84 -1.76
CA ASP A 131 -19.90 7.88 -2.09
C ASP A 131 -20.44 9.30 -1.87
N ALA A 132 -21.78 9.45 -1.82
CA ALA A 132 -22.42 10.76 -1.70
C ALA A 132 -22.31 11.37 -0.29
N GLU A 133 -22.04 10.57 0.73
CA GLU A 133 -22.08 10.94 2.14
C GLU A 133 -20.74 10.69 2.86
N SER A 134 -19.85 9.85 2.31
CA SER A 134 -18.57 9.49 2.91
C SER A 134 -17.43 9.43 1.88
N VAL A 135 -16.22 9.74 2.34
CA VAL A 135 -14.96 9.53 1.61
C VAL A 135 -13.94 8.95 2.58
N LEU A 136 -13.33 7.83 2.19
CA LEU A 136 -12.16 7.25 2.86
C LEU A 136 -10.92 7.53 2.02
N LEU A 137 -10.01 8.30 2.61
CA LEU A 137 -8.70 8.61 2.06
C LEU A 137 -7.64 7.76 2.73
N VAL A 138 -6.63 7.39 1.96
CA VAL A 138 -5.44 6.70 2.45
C VAL A 138 -4.19 7.37 1.92
N ALA A 139 -3.13 7.37 2.70
CA ALA A 139 -1.82 7.83 2.30
C ALA A 139 -0.79 6.78 2.72
N PHE A 140 0.10 6.43 1.80
CA PHE A 140 1.15 5.43 2.01
C PHE A 140 2.49 6.07 1.68
N ASP A 141 3.39 6.11 2.65
CA ASP A 141 4.81 6.36 2.42
C ASP A 141 5.65 5.21 3.02
N ALA A 142 6.97 5.25 2.81
CA ALA A 142 7.88 4.19 3.26
C ALA A 142 7.87 3.96 4.79
N ASN A 143 7.41 4.95 5.56
CA ASN A 143 7.49 4.99 7.01
C ASN A 143 6.13 5.18 7.71
N HIS A 144 5.08 5.61 6.99
CA HIS A 144 3.77 5.91 7.55
C HIS A 144 2.66 5.49 6.59
N GLN A 145 1.61 4.93 7.18
CA GLN A 145 0.38 4.60 6.49
C GLN A 145 -0.77 5.19 7.30
N SER A 146 -1.50 6.10 6.67
CA SER A 146 -2.54 6.90 7.31
C SER A 146 -3.87 6.69 6.61
N GLU A 147 -4.94 6.72 7.38
CA GLU A 147 -6.30 6.81 6.87
C GLU A 147 -7.00 8.07 7.40
N LEU A 148 -7.93 8.58 6.61
CA LEU A 148 -8.77 9.72 6.95
C LEU A 148 -10.16 9.50 6.37
N GLU A 149 -11.16 9.42 7.24
CA GLU A 149 -12.56 9.33 6.87
C GLU A 149 -13.24 10.69 7.05
N LEU A 150 -13.92 11.13 6.00
CA LEU A 150 -14.68 12.38 5.95
C LEU A 150 -16.14 12.07 5.65
N HIS A 151 -17.06 12.68 6.39
CA HIS A 151 -18.51 12.57 6.15
C HIS A 151 -19.10 13.92 5.72
N LEU A 152 -20.10 13.89 4.85
CA LEU A 152 -20.82 15.07 4.41
C LEU A 152 -21.95 15.40 5.40
N SER A 153 -21.83 16.52 6.10
CA SER A 153 -22.81 17.00 7.07
C SER A 153 -23.16 18.47 6.79
N GLY A 154 -24.44 18.76 6.58
CA GLY A 154 -24.89 20.13 6.31
C GLY A 154 -24.38 20.73 4.99
N GLY A 155 -23.91 19.90 4.05
CA GLY A 155 -23.31 20.34 2.79
C GLY A 155 -21.80 20.61 2.86
N GLU A 156 -21.18 20.32 4.00
CA GLU A 156 -19.74 20.45 4.23
C GLU A 156 -19.15 19.10 4.63
N TRP A 157 -17.92 18.83 4.17
CA TRP A 157 -17.20 17.63 4.59
C TRP A 157 -16.56 17.88 5.95
N THR A 158 -16.74 16.94 6.86
CA THR A 158 -16.21 17.01 8.23
C THR A 158 -15.48 15.73 8.59
N PHE A 159 -14.46 15.84 9.44
CA PHE A 159 -13.76 14.71 10.02
C PHE A 159 -14.73 13.72 10.69
N ALA A 160 -14.67 12.44 10.28
CA ALA A 160 -15.43 11.35 10.88
C ALA A 160 -14.53 10.38 11.66
N GLY A 161 -13.30 10.20 11.20
CA GLY A 161 -12.32 9.32 11.81
C GLY A 161 -10.99 9.36 11.07
N GLY A 162 -9.96 8.79 11.66
CA GLY A 162 -8.64 8.70 11.05
C GLY A 162 -7.64 8.10 12.02
N GLY A 163 -6.59 7.51 11.46
CA GLY A 163 -5.63 6.74 12.23
C GLY A 163 -4.43 6.33 11.41
N SER A 164 -3.50 5.65 12.07
CA SER A 164 -2.43 4.95 11.37
C SER A 164 -2.84 3.50 11.14
N LEU A 165 -2.60 3.01 9.92
CA LEU A 165 -2.85 1.62 9.53
C LEU A 165 -1.74 0.64 9.99
N GLY A 166 -0.73 1.15 10.71
CA GLY A 166 0.48 0.40 11.04
C GLY A 166 1.46 0.33 9.86
N THR A 167 2.72 -0.03 10.13
CA THR A 167 3.79 -0.02 9.12
C THR A 167 4.53 -1.36 9.04
N PRO A 168 4.52 -2.04 7.86
CA PRO A 168 3.61 -1.84 6.72
C PRO A 168 2.22 -2.44 6.98
N CYS A 169 1.15 -1.87 6.40
CA CYS A 169 -0.14 -2.54 6.39
C CYS A 169 -0.07 -3.78 5.50
N THR A 170 -0.11 -4.93 6.15
CA THR A 170 -0.25 -6.23 5.51
C THR A 170 -1.72 -6.45 5.19
N LEU A 171 -2.02 -6.74 3.94
CA LEU A 171 -3.36 -7.09 3.50
C LEU A 171 -3.67 -8.54 3.88
N TYR A 172 -4.83 -8.75 4.48
CA TYR A 172 -5.40 -10.07 4.75
C TYR A 172 -6.72 -10.21 4.01
N THR A 173 -7.11 -11.39 3.56
CA THR A 173 -8.50 -11.59 3.13
C THR A 173 -9.45 -11.36 4.31
N ALA A 174 -10.56 -10.67 4.07
CA ALA A 174 -11.53 -10.35 5.10
C ALA A 174 -12.08 -11.62 5.76
N MET A 175 -12.26 -11.55 7.08
CA MET A 175 -12.85 -12.65 7.82
C MET A 175 -14.35 -12.79 7.46
N PRO A 176 -14.90 -14.01 7.31
CA PRO A 176 -16.34 -14.20 7.13
C PRO A 176 -17.15 -13.53 8.25
N ALA A 177 -18.31 -12.99 7.89
CA ALA A 177 -19.17 -12.30 8.84
C ALA A 177 -19.50 -13.19 10.06
N GLY A 178 -19.36 -12.63 11.26
CA GLY A 178 -19.60 -13.35 12.52
C GLY A 178 -18.39 -14.09 13.07
N LEU A 179 -17.25 -14.08 12.39
CA LEU A 179 -15.97 -14.53 12.93
C LEU A 179 -15.05 -13.34 13.21
N GLY A 180 -14.34 -13.43 14.32
CA GLY A 180 -13.22 -12.57 14.68
C GLY A 180 -11.89 -13.18 14.24
N GLU A 181 -10.88 -12.31 14.15
CA GLU A 181 -9.52 -12.67 13.83
C GLU A 181 -8.83 -13.45 14.96
N VAL A 182 -8.03 -14.45 14.56
CA VAL A 182 -7.20 -15.26 15.44
C VAL A 182 -5.77 -15.32 14.87
N PRO A 183 -4.89 -14.36 15.22
CA PRO A 183 -3.47 -14.47 14.92
C PRO A 183 -2.88 -15.71 15.58
N TRP A 184 -1.80 -16.21 15.00
CA TRP A 184 -1.07 -17.34 15.56
C TRP A 184 0.42 -17.23 15.31
N SER A 185 1.17 -18.01 16.08
CA SER A 185 2.61 -18.17 15.92
C SER A 185 3.00 -19.65 16.08
N LEU A 186 4.17 -20.03 15.56
CA LEU A 186 4.73 -21.36 15.83
C LEU A 186 5.04 -21.49 17.32
N ASP A 187 4.68 -22.61 17.93
CA ASP A 187 5.00 -22.87 19.33
C ASP A 187 6.51 -23.11 19.49
N PRO A 188 7.25 -22.21 20.19
CA PRO A 188 8.70 -22.36 20.35
C PRO A 188 9.10 -23.58 21.17
N ALA A 189 8.18 -24.20 21.92
CA ALA A 189 8.43 -25.44 22.64
C ALA A 189 8.47 -26.68 21.70
N PHE A 190 7.93 -26.55 20.48
CA PHE A 190 7.81 -27.60 19.49
C PHE A 190 8.24 -27.07 18.12
N ALA A 191 9.55 -26.83 17.96
CA ALA A 191 10.11 -26.36 16.70
C ALA A 191 9.80 -27.35 15.56
N ALA A 192 9.20 -26.85 14.48
CA ALA A 192 8.87 -27.65 13.30
C ALA A 192 10.13 -28.11 12.55
N ALA A 193 10.18 -29.39 12.18
CA ALA A 193 11.22 -30.02 11.38
C ALA A 193 10.68 -30.47 10.01
N ALA A 194 11.58 -30.67 9.05
CA ALA A 194 11.22 -31.02 7.67
C ALA A 194 10.50 -32.39 7.57
N GLU A 195 10.78 -33.31 8.49
CA GLU A 195 10.12 -34.62 8.57
C GLU A 195 8.74 -34.58 9.25
N ASP A 196 8.37 -33.47 9.90
CA ASP A 196 7.16 -33.40 10.71
C ASP A 196 5.91 -33.38 9.84
N THR A 197 4.90 -34.13 10.26
CA THR A 197 3.53 -34.06 9.72
C THR A 197 2.59 -33.31 10.67
N GLU A 198 3.14 -32.65 11.68
CA GLU A 198 2.41 -31.91 12.70
C GLU A 198 3.05 -30.53 12.87
N VAL A 199 2.23 -29.49 12.89
CA VAL A 199 2.66 -28.11 13.17
C VAL A 199 1.99 -27.66 14.45
N HIS A 200 2.81 -27.31 15.44
CA HIS A 200 2.35 -26.82 16.74
C HIS A 200 2.26 -25.31 16.72
N LEU A 201 1.08 -24.78 17.02
CA LEU A 201 0.76 -23.36 16.97
C LEU A 201 0.26 -22.87 18.33
N LEU A 202 0.53 -21.60 18.62
CA LEU A 202 -0.13 -20.82 19.66
C LEU A 202 -1.08 -19.86 18.96
N VAL A 203 -2.38 -20.06 19.15
CA VAL A 203 -3.42 -19.18 18.58
C VAL A 203 -3.91 -18.19 19.63
N HIS A 204 -4.25 -16.97 19.22
CA HIS A 204 -4.61 -15.87 20.11
C HIS A 204 -5.84 -15.13 19.57
N GLU A 205 -6.83 -14.82 20.41
CA GLU A 205 -7.98 -14.01 20.00
C GLU A 205 -7.62 -12.52 20.01
N SER A 206 -7.74 -11.83 18.86
CA SER A 206 -7.45 -10.39 18.76
C SER A 206 -8.48 -9.53 19.51
N ALA A 207 -9.75 -9.96 19.53
CA ALA A 207 -10.85 -9.21 20.13
C ALA A 207 -10.82 -9.27 21.66
N CYS A 208 -11.36 -8.25 22.33
CA CYS A 208 -11.45 -8.26 23.79
C CYS A 208 -12.41 -9.38 24.24
N ALA A 209 -11.92 -10.30 25.07
CA ALA A 209 -12.72 -11.44 25.56
C ALA A 209 -12.75 -11.53 27.08
N SER A 210 -12.48 -10.43 27.79
CA SER A 210 -12.41 -10.41 29.25
C SER A 210 -11.48 -11.51 29.82
N GLY A 211 -10.38 -11.80 29.13
CA GLY A 211 -9.38 -12.81 29.53
C GLY A 211 -9.88 -14.25 29.49
N GLN A 212 -11.02 -14.50 28.84
CA GLN A 212 -11.56 -15.84 28.65
C GLN A 212 -10.82 -16.55 27.51
N PRO A 213 -10.60 -17.87 27.61
CA PRO A 213 -10.08 -18.66 26.49
C PRO A 213 -11.08 -18.73 25.34
N MET A 214 -10.62 -19.10 24.14
CA MET A 214 -11.49 -19.32 22.98
C MET A 214 -12.32 -20.59 23.15
N GLY A 215 -11.67 -21.72 23.45
CA GLY A 215 -12.35 -23.00 23.63
C GLY A 215 -13.22 -23.36 22.43
N ASP A 216 -14.47 -23.76 22.67
CA ASP A 216 -15.42 -24.16 21.61
C ASP A 216 -15.76 -23.02 20.61
N ARG A 217 -15.37 -21.77 20.89
CA ARG A 217 -15.54 -20.65 19.95
C ARG A 217 -14.49 -20.63 18.86
N LEU A 218 -13.35 -21.31 19.06
CA LEU A 218 -12.30 -21.41 18.07
C LEU A 218 -12.79 -22.26 16.89
N ILE A 219 -12.80 -21.68 15.71
CA ILE A 219 -13.16 -22.32 14.45
C ILE A 219 -11.86 -22.57 13.67
N GLY A 220 -11.70 -23.76 13.09
CA GLY A 220 -10.55 -24.14 12.28
C GLY A 220 -9.76 -25.34 12.81
N PRO A 221 -8.54 -25.59 12.30
CA PRO A 221 -7.86 -24.81 11.24
C PRO A 221 -8.50 -25.02 9.87
N ARG A 222 -8.36 -24.03 9.00
CA ARG A 222 -8.41 -24.24 7.55
C ARG A 222 -6.98 -24.27 7.01
N VAL A 223 -6.66 -25.29 6.22
CA VAL A 223 -5.29 -25.55 5.76
C VAL A 223 -5.26 -25.68 4.24
N MET A 224 -4.32 -24.99 3.62
CA MET A 224 -3.95 -25.19 2.22
C MET A 224 -2.47 -25.60 2.14
N GLU A 225 -2.20 -26.77 1.56
CA GLU A 225 -0.86 -27.27 1.34
C GLU A 225 -0.50 -27.16 -0.15
N THR A 226 0.61 -26.49 -0.46
CA THR A 226 1.21 -26.46 -1.80
C THR A 226 2.59 -27.14 -1.77
N ALA A 227 3.28 -27.12 -2.92
CA ALA A 227 4.65 -27.64 -3.01
C ALA A 227 5.68 -26.81 -2.19
N THR A 228 5.38 -25.54 -1.92
CA THR A 228 6.34 -24.59 -1.30
C THR A 228 5.83 -23.99 0.00
N GLU A 229 4.53 -24.12 0.31
CA GLU A 229 3.91 -23.43 1.45
C GLU A 229 2.84 -24.30 2.13
N VAL A 230 2.63 -24.05 3.41
CA VAL A 230 1.50 -24.50 4.22
C VAL A 230 0.82 -23.26 4.78
N ARG A 231 -0.39 -22.97 4.32
CA ARG A 231 -1.18 -21.80 4.73
C ARG A 231 -2.25 -22.22 5.71
N ILE A 232 -2.28 -21.56 6.87
CA ILE A 232 -3.15 -21.91 8.00
C ILE A 232 -3.90 -20.66 8.45
N THR A 233 -5.22 -20.80 8.65
CA THR A 233 -6.06 -19.74 9.18
C THR A 233 -7.04 -20.30 10.21
N PHE A 234 -7.30 -19.49 11.23
CA PHE A 234 -8.32 -19.71 12.25
C PHE A 234 -9.29 -18.55 12.28
N GLY A 235 -10.46 -18.78 12.86
CA GLY A 235 -11.41 -17.74 13.22
C GLY A 235 -11.97 -18.04 14.61
N VAL A 236 -12.61 -17.06 15.23
CA VAL A 236 -13.28 -17.27 16.52
C VAL A 236 -14.66 -16.66 16.49
N VAL A 237 -15.65 -17.31 17.09
CA VAL A 237 -16.94 -16.67 17.34
C VAL A 237 -16.77 -15.68 18.51
N PRO A 238 -16.93 -14.37 18.30
CA PRO A 238 -16.75 -13.39 19.38
C PRO A 238 -17.75 -13.61 20.52
N LEU A 239 -17.38 -13.20 21.74
CA LEU A 239 -18.32 -13.20 22.86
C LEU A 239 -19.39 -12.11 22.68
N ASP A 240 -20.63 -12.42 23.08
CA ASP A 240 -21.70 -11.43 23.13
C ASP A 240 -21.50 -10.42 24.27
N GLY A 241 -21.89 -9.18 24.03
CA GLY A 241 -21.91 -8.10 25.03
C GLY A 241 -20.56 -7.45 25.29
N ASP A 242 -20.55 -6.52 26.25
CA ASP A 242 -19.35 -5.72 26.57
C ASP A 242 -18.25 -6.59 27.18
N GLN A 243 -17.06 -6.54 26.58
CA GLN A 243 -15.87 -7.25 27.05
C GLN A 243 -14.74 -6.28 27.41
N THR A 244 -13.91 -6.65 28.38
CA THR A 244 -12.71 -5.88 28.74
C THR A 244 -11.46 -6.41 28.04
N CYS A 245 -10.46 -5.54 27.88
CA CYS A 245 -9.25 -5.79 27.07
C CYS A 245 -7.99 -5.99 27.93
N GLN A 246 -7.99 -6.95 28.86
CA GLN A 246 -6.83 -7.29 29.69
C GLN A 246 -5.81 -8.22 29.01
N GLY A 247 -6.03 -8.53 27.73
CA GLY A 247 -5.34 -9.60 27.00
C GLY A 247 -5.99 -10.96 27.20
N ASN A 248 -5.88 -11.82 26.19
CA ASN A 248 -6.44 -13.17 26.18
C ASN A 248 -5.32 -14.22 26.33
N PRO A 249 -5.60 -15.39 26.92
CA PRO A 249 -4.61 -16.46 26.95
C PRO A 249 -4.42 -17.08 25.56
N ASP A 250 -3.18 -17.45 25.22
CA ASP A 250 -2.91 -18.25 24.03
C ASP A 250 -3.48 -19.68 24.22
N GLU A 251 -3.98 -20.26 23.14
CA GLU A 251 -4.49 -21.63 23.11
C GLU A 251 -3.58 -22.49 22.20
N PRO A 252 -2.99 -23.58 22.71
CA PRO A 252 -2.12 -24.44 21.91
C PRO A 252 -2.96 -25.32 20.97
N VAL A 253 -2.59 -25.35 19.70
CA VAL A 253 -3.25 -26.13 18.64
C VAL A 253 -2.21 -26.95 17.88
N VAL A 254 -2.59 -28.17 17.49
CA VAL A 254 -1.78 -29.02 16.62
C VAL A 254 -2.49 -29.17 15.28
N VAL A 255 -1.82 -28.78 14.20
CA VAL A 255 -2.32 -28.91 12.83
C VAL A 255 -1.66 -30.12 12.18
N LEU A 256 -2.47 -31.07 11.71
CA LEU A 256 -1.98 -32.25 11.00
C LEU A 256 -1.83 -31.95 9.51
N LEU A 257 -0.67 -32.26 8.94
CA LEU A 257 -0.37 -32.12 7.52
C LEU A 257 -0.61 -33.45 6.79
N SER A 258 -1.02 -33.37 5.52
CA SER A 258 -1.17 -34.55 4.66
C SER A 258 0.17 -35.13 4.20
N SER A 259 1.25 -34.36 4.29
CA SER A 259 2.63 -34.75 3.94
C SER A 259 3.66 -34.07 4.85
N PRO A 260 4.88 -34.61 4.98
CA PRO A 260 5.95 -33.99 5.79
C PRO A 260 6.24 -32.55 5.36
N LEU A 261 6.47 -31.64 6.32
CA LEU A 261 6.63 -30.20 6.09
C LEU A 261 7.67 -29.89 5.02
N GLY A 262 8.79 -30.62 4.99
CA GLY A 262 9.88 -30.41 4.05
C GLY A 262 10.51 -29.02 4.20
N GLU A 263 10.77 -28.38 3.07
CA GLU A 263 11.28 -27.00 3.01
C GLU A 263 10.13 -25.97 2.88
N ARG A 264 8.88 -26.38 3.12
CA ARG A 264 7.72 -25.50 2.94
C ARG A 264 7.64 -24.46 4.04
N SER A 265 7.32 -23.22 3.68
CA SER A 265 7.05 -22.15 4.65
C SER A 265 5.68 -22.33 5.28
N VAL A 266 5.56 -22.09 6.59
CA VAL A 266 4.26 -22.03 7.27
C VAL A 266 3.82 -20.57 7.38
N LEU A 267 2.68 -20.22 6.79
CA LEU A 267 2.22 -18.82 6.64
C LEU A 267 0.77 -18.65 7.09
N GLU A 268 0.42 -17.46 7.57
CA GLU A 268 -0.99 -17.07 7.77
C GLU A 268 -1.72 -17.14 6.44
N GLY A 269 -2.78 -17.94 6.40
CA GLY A 269 -3.46 -18.27 5.16
C GLY A 269 -4.21 -17.08 4.55
N ARG A 270 -4.66 -16.13 5.35
CA ARG A 270 -5.30 -14.90 4.86
C ARG A 270 -4.33 -13.90 4.27
N THR A 271 -3.01 -14.03 4.48
CA THR A 271 -2.04 -13.03 4.03
C THR A 271 -2.02 -12.92 2.51
N VAL A 272 -2.29 -11.71 2.01
CA VAL A 272 -2.27 -11.34 0.59
C VAL A 272 -0.91 -10.75 0.19
N GLY A 273 -0.34 -9.88 1.03
CA GLY A 273 0.90 -9.16 0.75
C GLY A 273 0.94 -7.81 1.44
N SER A 274 1.96 -7.00 1.16
CA SER A 274 1.98 -5.60 1.60
C SER A 274 1.07 -4.76 0.71
N VAL A 275 0.35 -3.79 1.26
CA VAL A 275 -0.41 -2.84 0.42
C VAL A 275 0.47 -2.17 -0.63
N LEU A 276 1.76 -1.95 -0.34
CA LEU A 276 2.73 -1.38 -1.27
C LEU A 276 2.97 -2.24 -2.52
N ASP A 277 2.75 -3.55 -2.43
CA ASP A 277 2.85 -4.46 -3.58
C ASP A 277 1.68 -4.29 -4.56
N TRP A 278 0.59 -3.66 -4.10
CA TRP A 278 -0.67 -3.48 -4.83
C TRP A 278 -0.95 -2.06 -5.24
N LEU A 279 -0.23 -1.08 -4.67
CA LEU A 279 -0.33 0.28 -5.14
C LEU A 279 0.09 0.28 -6.61
N PRO A 280 -0.61 1.00 -7.49
CA PRO A 280 0.00 1.37 -8.74
C PRO A 280 1.30 2.07 -8.32
N PHE A 281 2.45 1.49 -8.68
CA PHE A 281 3.64 2.30 -8.75
C PHE A 281 3.23 3.42 -9.69
N GLU A 282 2.89 4.58 -9.12
CA GLU A 282 3.08 5.82 -9.83
C GLU A 282 4.57 5.83 -10.08
N VAL A 283 4.93 5.28 -11.22
CA VAL A 283 6.00 5.89 -11.98
C VAL A 283 5.63 7.36 -11.96
N GLY A 284 6.52 8.19 -11.42
CA GLY A 284 6.26 9.62 -11.35
C GLY A 284 5.86 10.15 -12.72
N PRO A 285 5.53 11.45 -12.84
CA PRO A 285 5.32 12.03 -14.16
C PRO A 285 6.48 11.67 -15.11
N GLU A 286 7.67 11.44 -14.59
CA GLU A 286 8.80 10.94 -15.36
C GLU A 286 8.94 9.42 -15.22
N ASN A 287 8.46 8.65 -16.21
CA ASN A 287 8.58 7.19 -16.25
C ASN A 287 9.72 6.67 -17.12
N VAL A 288 10.45 7.59 -17.76
CA VAL A 288 11.64 7.30 -18.53
C VAL A 288 12.75 8.28 -18.19
N THR A 289 13.93 7.76 -17.83
CA THR A 289 15.17 8.54 -17.84
C THR A 289 15.94 8.29 -19.12
N LEU A 290 16.00 9.30 -20.00
CA LEU A 290 16.81 9.30 -21.21
C LEU A 290 18.14 10.01 -20.97
N HIS A 291 19.25 9.27 -21.08
CA HIS A 291 20.59 9.84 -21.05
C HIS A 291 21.06 10.14 -22.47
N VAL A 292 21.63 11.33 -22.67
CA VAL A 292 22.17 11.75 -23.97
C VAL A 292 23.61 12.19 -23.81
N SER A 293 24.48 11.74 -24.71
CA SER A 293 25.90 12.11 -24.69
C SER A 293 26.51 12.28 -26.09
N ASN A 294 27.50 13.15 -26.17
CA ASN A 294 28.47 13.19 -27.26
C ASN A 294 29.73 12.42 -26.84
N GLN A 295 30.03 11.35 -27.55
CA GLN A 295 31.18 10.48 -27.29
C GLN A 295 32.32 10.68 -28.31
N SER A 296 32.24 11.70 -29.16
CA SER A 296 33.22 11.99 -30.22
C SER A 296 34.23 13.07 -29.82
N PHE A 297 35.52 12.73 -29.73
CA PHE A 297 36.57 13.75 -29.57
C PHE A 297 36.81 14.59 -30.82
N GLU A 298 36.41 14.10 -31.98
CA GLU A 298 36.66 14.72 -33.28
C GLU A 298 35.62 15.80 -33.61
N ASP A 299 34.42 15.63 -33.07
CA ASP A 299 33.35 16.63 -33.07
C ASP A 299 33.17 17.10 -31.61
N PRO A 300 33.99 18.07 -31.13
CA PRO A 300 34.10 18.39 -29.70
C PRO A 300 32.81 18.93 -29.07
N ALA A 301 31.91 19.46 -29.90
CA ALA A 301 30.56 19.86 -29.55
C ALA A 301 29.63 19.46 -30.70
N VAL A 302 28.50 18.85 -30.38
CA VAL A 302 27.49 18.41 -31.37
C VAL A 302 26.13 18.88 -30.90
N HIS A 303 25.38 19.57 -31.75
CA HIS A 303 23.98 19.89 -31.47
C HIS A 303 23.11 18.69 -31.79
N ILE A 304 22.37 18.20 -30.80
CA ILE A 304 21.53 17.00 -30.89
C ILE A 304 20.09 17.40 -30.61
N THR A 305 19.21 17.08 -31.56
CA THR A 305 17.76 17.17 -31.42
C THR A 305 17.18 15.75 -31.34
N ILE A 306 16.41 15.45 -30.31
CA ILE A 306 15.70 14.17 -30.15
C ILE A 306 14.20 14.46 -30.08
N SER A 307 13.43 13.76 -30.91
CA SER A 307 11.98 13.72 -30.81
C SER A 307 11.46 12.33 -30.46
N ILE A 308 10.39 12.29 -29.67
CA ILE A 308 9.63 11.07 -29.36
C ILE A 308 8.21 11.27 -29.86
N ASP A 309 7.76 10.37 -30.75
CA ASP A 309 6.48 10.47 -31.48
C ASP A 309 6.26 11.83 -32.15
N GLY A 310 7.35 12.42 -32.65
CA GLY A 310 7.35 13.73 -33.30
C GLY A 310 7.42 14.94 -32.35
N ASN A 311 7.36 14.75 -31.03
CA ASN A 311 7.54 15.82 -30.05
C ASN A 311 9.02 15.95 -29.66
N VAL A 312 9.58 17.15 -29.79
CA VAL A 312 10.99 17.40 -29.44
C VAL A 312 11.15 17.40 -27.92
N VAL A 313 11.97 16.48 -27.40
CA VAL A 313 12.27 16.32 -25.96
C VAL A 313 13.69 16.76 -25.60
N VAL A 314 14.60 16.78 -26.58
CA VAL A 314 15.96 17.30 -26.43
C VAL A 314 16.27 18.19 -27.63
N ASP A 315 16.83 19.37 -27.38
CA ASP A 315 17.28 20.28 -28.44
C ASP A 315 18.42 21.16 -27.91
N GLN A 316 19.62 20.59 -27.80
CA GLN A 316 20.77 21.31 -27.23
C GLN A 316 22.11 20.78 -27.74
N SER A 317 23.18 21.52 -27.43
CA SER A 317 24.55 21.13 -27.75
C SER A 317 25.19 20.34 -26.62
N PHE A 318 25.94 19.30 -26.98
CA PHE A 318 26.63 18.39 -26.09
C PHE A 318 28.14 18.43 -26.37
N ASP A 319 28.90 18.93 -25.39
CA ASP A 319 30.36 18.88 -25.42
C ASP A 319 30.84 17.47 -25.09
N VAL A 320 31.86 16.96 -25.80
CA VAL A 320 32.41 15.63 -25.53
C VAL A 320 33.02 15.52 -24.13
N GLY A 321 33.62 16.60 -23.64
CA GLY A 321 34.30 16.62 -22.34
C GLY A 321 35.32 15.48 -22.21
N SER A 322 35.09 14.58 -21.26
CA SER A 322 35.93 13.39 -21.02
C SER A 322 35.45 12.12 -21.74
N GLN A 323 34.46 12.19 -22.64
CA GLN A 323 33.69 11.05 -23.18
C GLN A 323 32.83 10.32 -22.14
N HIS A 324 32.56 10.93 -20.99
CA HIS A 324 31.69 10.34 -19.96
C HIS A 324 30.63 11.33 -19.46
N GLY A 325 30.23 12.27 -20.32
CA GLY A 325 29.25 13.32 -20.00
C GLY A 325 27.86 12.93 -20.49
N TRP A 326 27.15 12.09 -19.73
CA TRP A 326 25.72 11.82 -19.97
C TRP A 326 24.87 12.84 -19.24
N ILE A 327 23.95 13.47 -19.96
CA ILE A 327 22.96 14.37 -19.38
C ILE A 327 21.62 13.62 -19.33
N PRO A 328 21.03 13.43 -18.14
CA PRO A 328 19.72 12.82 -18.01
C PRO A 328 18.61 13.80 -18.40
N PHE A 329 17.58 13.28 -19.04
CA PHE A 329 16.31 13.91 -19.32
C PHE A 329 15.23 13.00 -18.81
N GLU A 330 14.40 13.54 -17.92
CA GLU A 330 13.32 12.80 -17.32
C GLU A 330 12.04 13.09 -18.11
N LEU A 331 11.35 12.03 -18.55
CA LEU A 331 10.29 12.10 -19.56
C LEU A 331 9.03 11.34 -19.10
N GLU A 332 7.88 11.90 -19.48
CA GLU A 332 6.57 11.28 -19.33
C GLU A 332 6.13 10.67 -20.66
N LEU A 333 5.97 9.35 -20.72
CA LEU A 333 5.49 8.64 -21.91
C LEU A 333 4.39 7.65 -21.54
N ALA A 334 3.44 7.43 -22.43
CA ALA A 334 2.45 6.38 -22.22
C ALA A 334 3.12 4.99 -22.24
N PRO A 335 2.52 3.94 -21.63
CA PRO A 335 3.01 2.59 -21.84
C PRO A 335 2.93 2.16 -23.30
N GLY A 336 3.93 1.37 -23.74
CA GLY A 336 4.01 0.81 -25.07
C GLY A 336 5.18 1.32 -25.90
N PRO A 337 5.19 1.00 -27.21
CA PRO A 337 6.29 1.36 -28.10
C PRO A 337 6.18 2.81 -28.57
N HIS A 338 7.27 3.55 -28.42
CA HIS A 338 7.44 4.93 -28.88
C HIS A 338 8.52 5.04 -29.97
N GLU A 339 8.29 5.87 -30.98
CA GLU A 339 9.31 6.16 -32.00
C GLU A 339 10.24 7.27 -31.50
N VAL A 340 11.55 6.99 -31.44
CA VAL A 340 12.57 7.98 -31.05
C VAL A 340 13.40 8.34 -32.27
N VAL A 341 13.48 9.63 -32.61
CA VAL A 341 14.29 10.13 -33.73
C VAL A 341 15.36 11.07 -33.19
N ALA A 342 16.63 10.68 -33.33
CA ALA A 342 17.78 11.51 -32.98
C ALA A 342 18.41 12.10 -34.24
N THR A 343 18.63 13.41 -34.26
CA THR A 343 19.30 14.14 -35.34
C THR A 343 20.43 14.99 -34.78
N SER A 344 21.53 15.09 -35.52
CA SER A 344 22.65 15.98 -35.20
C SER A 344 22.85 17.05 -36.27
N ASP A 345 23.46 18.17 -35.89
CA ASP A 345 23.91 19.22 -36.82
C ASP A 345 25.04 18.78 -37.77
N THR A 346 25.66 17.62 -37.52
CA THR A 346 26.60 16.98 -38.45
C THR A 346 25.90 16.25 -39.61
N GLY A 347 24.57 16.21 -39.60
CA GLY A 347 23.73 15.67 -40.67
C GLY A 347 23.35 14.20 -40.50
N VAL A 348 23.67 13.59 -39.35
CA VAL A 348 23.23 12.22 -39.03
C VAL A 348 21.85 12.24 -38.39
N THR A 349 20.99 11.35 -38.87
CA THR A 349 19.70 11.04 -38.26
C THR A 349 19.60 9.53 -38.04
N SER A 350 19.01 9.12 -36.92
CA SER A 350 18.73 7.72 -36.60
C SER A 350 17.36 7.60 -35.92
N THR A 351 16.68 6.48 -36.17
CA THR A 351 15.37 6.17 -35.60
C THR A 351 15.49 4.90 -34.76
N PHE A 352 14.90 4.93 -33.56
CA PHE A 352 14.89 3.85 -32.59
C PHE A 352 13.47 3.60 -32.08
N THR A 353 13.29 2.50 -31.35
CA THR A 353 12.06 2.21 -30.62
C THR A 353 12.39 2.16 -29.13
N LEU A 354 11.62 2.89 -28.34
CA LEU A 354 11.65 2.86 -26.88
C LEU A 354 10.40 2.14 -26.39
N ASP A 355 10.57 1.07 -25.63
CA ASP A 355 9.45 0.27 -25.10
C ASP A 355 9.21 0.64 -23.63
N VAL A 356 8.18 1.46 -23.40
CA VAL A 356 7.81 1.95 -22.08
C VAL A 356 6.95 0.92 -21.37
N LEU A 357 7.30 0.61 -20.13
CA LEU A 357 6.62 -0.41 -19.34
C LEU A 357 5.21 0.03 -18.93
N GLU A 358 4.30 -0.93 -18.74
CA GLU A 358 2.98 -0.66 -18.13
C GLU A 358 3.15 -0.18 -16.68
N THR A 359 4.18 -0.66 -15.99
CA THR A 359 4.53 -0.30 -14.62
C THR A 359 6.05 -0.24 -14.46
N GLY A 360 6.55 0.65 -13.62
CA GLY A 360 7.98 0.80 -13.35
C GLY A 360 8.68 1.80 -14.26
N HIS A 361 10.00 1.95 -14.08
CA HIS A 361 10.78 3.02 -14.71
C HIS A 361 11.66 2.48 -15.85
N LYS A 362 11.72 3.19 -16.97
CA LYS A 362 12.58 2.83 -18.11
C LYS A 362 13.83 3.70 -18.13
N TYR A 363 14.97 3.11 -18.42
CA TYR A 363 16.22 3.84 -18.65
C TYR A 363 16.65 3.67 -20.10
N ALA A 364 17.02 4.75 -20.77
CA ALA A 364 17.52 4.73 -22.13
C ALA A 364 18.79 5.58 -22.27
N VAL A 365 19.64 5.23 -23.24
CA VAL A 365 20.87 5.98 -23.55
C VAL A 365 20.98 6.18 -25.05
N ILE A 366 21.20 7.42 -25.48
CA ILE A 366 21.57 7.79 -26.85
C ILE A 366 22.97 8.41 -26.83
N ASP A 367 23.89 7.77 -27.54
CA ASP A 367 25.25 8.26 -27.70
C ASP A 367 25.54 8.62 -29.15
N TYR A 368 26.10 9.80 -29.38
CA TYR A 368 26.67 10.19 -30.66
C TYR A 368 28.15 9.77 -30.73
N TRP A 369 28.54 9.06 -31.79
CA TRP A 369 29.91 8.59 -32.00
C TRP A 369 30.49 9.08 -33.32
N TYR A 370 31.80 9.35 -33.32
CA TYR A 370 32.59 9.49 -34.54
C TYR A 370 34.08 9.24 -34.27
N TYR A 371 34.66 8.29 -35.01
CA TYR A 371 36.09 7.98 -35.04
C TYR A 371 36.54 7.86 -36.50
N PRO A 372 37.21 8.88 -37.06
CA PRO A 372 37.69 8.86 -38.42
C PRO A 372 38.82 7.85 -38.61
N PRO A 373 39.10 7.45 -39.87
CA PRO A 373 40.32 6.72 -40.19
C PRO A 373 41.56 7.48 -39.71
N ASP A 374 42.36 6.88 -38.82
CA ASP A 374 43.66 7.44 -38.44
C ASP A 374 44.74 6.96 -39.43
N PRO A 375 45.36 7.85 -40.22
CA PRO A 375 46.44 7.48 -41.14
C PRO A 375 47.67 6.89 -40.45
N LYS A 376 47.88 7.19 -39.16
CA LYS A 376 48.97 6.65 -38.34
C LYS A 376 48.68 5.22 -37.88
N TYR A 377 47.40 4.85 -37.76
CA TYR A 377 46.96 3.54 -37.31
C TYR A 377 45.85 3.00 -38.23
N PRO A 378 46.20 2.54 -39.45
CA PRO A 378 45.20 2.12 -40.46
C PRO A 378 44.36 0.89 -40.06
N GLY A 379 44.65 0.25 -38.92
CA GLY A 379 43.84 -0.83 -38.34
C GLY A 379 43.08 -0.44 -37.07
N ALA A 380 43.11 0.83 -36.64
CA ALA A 380 42.31 1.29 -35.53
C ALA A 380 40.81 1.19 -35.86
N SER A 381 39.99 0.97 -34.82
CA SER A 381 38.53 0.96 -34.96
C SER A 381 38.07 2.30 -35.52
N GLN A 382 37.30 2.27 -36.60
CA GLN A 382 36.68 3.44 -37.20
C GLN A 382 35.19 3.36 -36.95
N THR A 383 34.58 4.47 -36.58
CA THR A 383 33.14 4.58 -36.39
C THR A 383 32.67 5.78 -37.19
N PRO A 384 31.83 5.59 -38.23
CA PRO A 384 31.24 6.72 -38.93
C PRO A 384 30.40 7.55 -37.96
N ARG A 385 30.05 8.78 -38.34
CA ARG A 385 29.09 9.56 -37.55
C ARG A 385 27.80 8.76 -37.43
N SER A 386 27.40 8.43 -36.21
CA SER A 386 26.24 7.59 -35.95
C SER A 386 25.74 7.79 -34.53
N PHE A 387 24.46 7.50 -34.30
CA PHE A 387 23.92 7.32 -32.96
C PHE A 387 23.86 5.83 -32.60
N THR A 388 24.09 5.52 -31.33
CA THR A 388 23.73 4.23 -30.73
C THR A 388 22.61 4.43 -29.73
N PHE A 389 21.79 3.39 -29.54
CA PHE A 389 20.68 3.40 -28.59
C PHE A 389 20.71 2.12 -27.75
N SER A 390 20.48 2.27 -26.45
CA SER A 390 20.26 1.16 -25.52
C SER A 390 19.15 1.51 -24.53
N GLN A 391 18.45 0.50 -24.04
CA GLN A 391 17.40 0.66 -23.03
C GLN A 391 17.47 -0.47 -22.00
N SER A 392 17.01 -0.21 -20.78
CA SER A 392 17.06 -1.09 -19.61
C SER A 392 15.87 -0.84 -18.69
N ASP A 393 15.42 -1.89 -18.00
CA ASP A 393 14.41 -1.79 -16.94
C ASP A 393 15.08 -1.55 -15.56
N GLU A 394 16.41 -1.64 -15.49
CA GLU A 394 17.23 -1.29 -14.32
C GLU A 394 18.03 0.00 -14.57
N PRO A 395 18.37 0.77 -13.50
CA PRO A 395 19.21 1.96 -13.62
C PRO A 395 20.53 1.70 -14.36
N ILE A 396 20.86 2.56 -15.31
CA ILE A 396 22.12 2.46 -16.07
C ILE A 396 23.21 3.23 -15.33
N TYR A 397 24.29 2.53 -14.98
CA TYR A 397 25.45 3.12 -14.34
C TYR A 397 26.56 3.35 -15.36
N PHE A 398 27.06 4.58 -15.41
CA PHE A 398 28.19 4.96 -16.25
C PHE A 398 29.49 4.90 -15.42
N ALA A 399 30.49 4.21 -15.96
CA ALA A 399 31.81 4.08 -15.35
C ALA A 399 32.76 5.19 -15.80
#